data_AF-A0A7Y3IW37-F1
#
_entry.id   AF-A0A7Y3IW37-F1
#
_cell.length_a   1.000
_cell.length_b   1.000
_cell.length_c   1.000
_cell.angle_alpha   90.00
_cell.angle_beta   90.00
_cell.angle_gamma   90.00
#
_symmetry.space_group_name_H-M   'P 1'
#
loop_
_entity.id
_entity.type
_entity.pdbx_description
1 polymer ?
#
loop_
_entity_poly.entity_id
_entity_poly.type
_entity_poly.pdbx_seq_one_letter_code
_entity_poly.pdbx_strand_id
1 'polypeptide(L)'
;MSAYFAFKAEPGLATDLEYVLARLDEHSPEPQADLYVKMSMEFTDSVLKTILLDLVKAMGSKSGILEQLASVLRGTMHMLLRQLLSKRSNSELEKAAMYVHARRRYRNGDVYIAIPIPDSLRTHFETVFTEIDAGRGESNREELRLAMSQFVDQAVTSYFDEFVAALQPGFILGKAAGMARATIAKGAHAAMNKMIPHLTQAELQGMADYFDQLLLSDPEITLKP
;
A
#
# COMPACT_ATOMS: atom_id res chain seq x y z
N MET A 1 11.55 12.03 -14.09
CA MET A 1 11.15 12.37 -12.71
C MET A 1 10.60 11.11 -12.11
N SER A 2 10.94 10.77 -10.86
CA SER A 2 10.38 9.57 -10.23
C SER A 2 8.93 9.83 -9.84
N ALA A 3 8.07 8.85 -10.15
CA ALA A 3 6.66 8.85 -9.77
C ALA A 3 6.40 7.93 -8.60
N TYR A 4 5.41 8.28 -7.79
CA TYR A 4 5.05 7.60 -6.58
C TYR A 4 3.54 7.46 -6.46
N PHE A 5 3.10 6.33 -5.93
CA PHE A 5 1.78 6.23 -5.33
C PHE A 5 1.95 6.56 -3.86
N ALA A 6 1.39 7.69 -3.42
CA ALA A 6 1.65 8.26 -2.12
C ALA A 6 0.40 8.81 -1.45
N PHE A 7 0.28 8.56 -0.15
CA PHE A 7 -0.81 9.08 0.68
C PHE A 7 -0.27 9.59 2.02
N LYS A 8 -0.97 10.57 2.59
CA LYS A 8 -0.62 11.15 3.89
C LYS A 8 -0.81 10.09 4.98
N ALA A 9 0.20 9.88 5.80
CA ALA A 9 0.11 9.02 6.97
C ALA A 9 -0.87 9.64 7.99
N GLU A 10 -1.71 8.81 8.61
CA GLU A 10 -2.55 9.26 9.71
C GLU A 10 -1.69 9.69 10.90
N PRO A 11 -2.12 10.66 11.73
CA PRO A 11 -1.28 11.22 12.80
C PRO A 11 -0.68 10.18 13.76
N GLY A 12 -1.45 9.13 14.09
CA GLY A 12 -0.98 8.03 14.92
C GLY A 12 0.20 7.29 14.29
N LEU A 13 0.04 6.87 13.03
CA LEU A 13 1.11 6.19 12.29
C LEU A 13 2.33 7.09 12.10
N ALA A 14 2.14 8.38 11.77
CA ALA A 14 3.26 9.31 11.64
C ALA A 14 4.07 9.41 12.94
N THR A 15 3.38 9.49 14.08
CA THR A 15 4.00 9.53 15.41
C THR A 15 4.74 8.23 15.73
N ASP A 16 4.11 7.07 15.50
CA ASP A 16 4.71 5.76 15.76
C ASP A 16 5.94 5.51 14.88
N LEU A 17 5.91 5.95 13.61
CA LEU A 17 7.06 5.89 12.70
C LEU A 17 8.24 6.70 13.23
N GLU A 18 8.01 7.94 13.64
CA GLU A 18 9.05 8.79 14.19
C GLU A 18 9.62 8.22 15.50
N TYR A 19 8.75 7.68 16.35
CA TYR A 19 9.14 7.07 17.61
C TYR A 19 10.01 5.82 17.41
N VAL A 20 9.62 4.92 16.50
CA VAL A 20 10.40 3.71 16.19
C VAL A 20 11.77 4.07 15.63
N LEU A 21 11.85 5.08 14.76
CA LEU A 21 13.11 5.52 14.18
C LEU A 21 14.03 6.19 15.20
N ALA A 22 13.50 7.02 16.10
CA ALA A 22 14.30 7.61 17.18
C ALA A 22 14.91 6.51 18.08
N ARG A 23 14.14 5.46 18.38
CA ARG A 23 14.62 4.34 19.21
C ARG A 23 15.64 3.44 18.52
N LEU A 24 15.67 3.43 17.20
CA LEU A 24 16.74 2.81 16.44
C LEU A 24 18.05 3.57 16.61
N ASP A 25 18.00 4.90 16.46
CA ASP A 25 19.18 5.75 16.59
C ASP A 25 19.79 5.67 18.00
N GLU A 26 18.96 5.45 19.02
CA GLU A 26 19.39 5.28 20.41
C GLU A 26 19.93 3.87 20.76
N HIS A 27 19.86 2.90 19.83
CA HIS A 27 20.21 1.49 20.07
C HIS A 27 19.62 0.92 21.37
N SER A 28 18.35 1.22 21.63
CA SER A 28 17.70 0.87 22.91
C SER A 28 17.80 -0.64 23.22
N PRO A 29 18.21 -1.03 24.44
CA PRO A 29 18.26 -2.43 24.87
C PRO A 29 16.88 -3.00 25.25
N GLU A 30 15.84 -2.16 25.33
CA GLU A 30 14.48 -2.61 25.68
C GLU A 30 13.87 -3.45 24.55
N PRO A 31 13.13 -4.55 24.83
CA PRO A 31 12.46 -5.32 23.79
C PRO A 31 11.46 -4.48 22.99
N GLN A 32 11.65 -4.39 21.67
CA GLN A 32 10.79 -3.54 20.81
C GLN A 32 9.79 -4.33 19.96
N ALA A 33 9.74 -5.65 20.04
CA ALA A 33 8.92 -6.49 19.16
C ALA A 33 7.44 -6.06 19.09
N ASP A 34 6.82 -5.78 20.24
CA ASP A 34 5.41 -5.36 20.28
C ASP A 34 5.18 -4.00 19.64
N LEU A 35 6.12 -3.07 19.81
CA LEU A 35 6.09 -1.75 19.17
C LEU A 35 6.15 -1.89 17.64
N TYR A 36 7.04 -2.73 17.14
CA TYR A 36 7.18 -2.98 15.70
C TYR A 36 5.96 -3.69 15.11
N VAL A 37 5.39 -4.64 15.83
CA VAL A 37 4.14 -5.31 15.44
C VAL A 37 3.01 -4.28 15.34
N LYS A 38 2.85 -3.42 16.36
CA LYS A 38 1.83 -2.36 16.38
C LYS A 38 1.99 -1.41 15.19
N MET A 39 3.18 -0.81 15.02
CA MET A 39 3.48 0.11 13.92
C MET A 39 3.23 -0.54 12.55
N SER A 40 3.65 -1.79 12.36
CA SER A 40 3.49 -2.49 11.08
C SER A 40 2.01 -2.80 10.77
N MET A 41 1.20 -3.06 11.80
CA MET A 41 -0.25 -3.22 11.66
C MET A 41 -0.92 -1.89 11.31
N GLU A 42 -0.57 -0.79 12.00
CA GLU A 42 -1.10 0.54 11.69
C GLU A 42 -0.73 1.01 10.27
N PHE A 43 0.50 0.69 9.83
CA PHE A 43 0.93 0.91 8.45
C PHE A 43 0.05 0.13 7.47
N THR A 44 -0.16 -1.17 7.73
CA THR A 44 -1.02 -2.03 6.91
C THR A 44 -2.45 -1.49 6.84
N ASP A 45 -3.01 -1.12 7.98
CA ASP A 45 -4.38 -0.59 8.07
C ASP A 45 -4.50 0.73 7.29
N SER A 46 -3.50 1.60 7.34
CA SER A 46 -3.47 2.85 6.59
C SER A 46 -3.41 2.61 5.07
N VAL A 47 -2.59 1.65 4.62
CA VAL A 47 -2.53 1.26 3.19
C VAL A 47 -3.87 0.69 2.72
N LEU A 48 -4.46 -0.25 3.46
CA LEU A 48 -5.72 -0.89 3.09
C LEU A 48 -6.89 0.10 3.13
N LYS A 49 -6.92 0.99 4.12
CA LYS A 49 -7.93 2.04 4.21
C LYS A 49 -7.86 2.96 3.00
N THR A 50 -6.66 3.43 2.63
CA THR A 50 -6.46 4.32 1.48
C THR A 50 -6.85 3.61 0.18
N ILE A 51 -6.21 2.48 -0.15
CA ILE A 51 -6.36 1.84 -1.46
C ILE A 51 -7.78 1.28 -1.67
N LEU A 52 -8.45 0.83 -0.59
CA LEU A 52 -9.72 0.11 -0.71
C LEU A 52 -10.91 0.91 -0.15
N LEU A 53 -10.84 1.34 1.12
CA LEU A 53 -12.02 1.89 1.80
C LEU A 53 -12.31 3.33 1.39
N ASP A 54 -11.28 4.14 1.23
CA ASP A 54 -11.44 5.53 0.78
C ASP A 54 -11.75 5.58 -0.72
N LEU A 55 -11.28 4.60 -1.50
CA LEU A 55 -11.73 4.39 -2.89
C LEU A 55 -13.24 4.11 -2.98
N VAL A 56 -13.80 3.26 -2.12
CA VAL A 56 -15.26 3.00 -2.08
C VAL A 56 -16.03 4.31 -1.90
N LYS A 57 -15.57 5.17 -0.99
CA LYS A 57 -16.18 6.48 -0.74
C LYS A 57 -16.06 7.39 -1.96
N ALA A 58 -14.89 7.43 -2.59
CA ALA A 58 -14.64 8.28 -3.75
C ALA A 58 -15.49 7.89 -4.98
N MET A 59 -15.69 6.59 -5.21
CA MET A 59 -16.59 6.10 -6.26
C MET A 59 -18.08 6.42 -5.96
N GLY A 60 -18.43 6.80 -4.72
CA GLY A 60 -19.83 6.92 -4.29
C GLY A 60 -20.58 5.58 -4.31
N SER A 61 -19.84 4.46 -4.35
CA SER A 61 -20.38 3.11 -4.54
C SER A 61 -20.53 2.38 -3.20
N LYS A 62 -21.47 1.43 -3.13
CA LYS A 62 -21.56 0.47 -2.01
C LYS A 62 -20.83 -0.83 -2.36
N SER A 63 -19.56 -0.74 -2.75
CA SER A 63 -18.78 -1.90 -3.18
C SER A 63 -18.35 -2.77 -1.98
N GLY A 64 -19.27 -3.62 -1.51
CA GLY A 64 -18.99 -4.59 -0.44
C GLY A 64 -17.86 -5.58 -0.81
N ILE A 65 -17.50 -5.68 -2.09
CA ILE A 65 -16.35 -6.45 -2.57
C ILE A 65 -15.04 -5.88 -2.01
N LEU A 66 -14.84 -4.56 -2.05
CA LEU A 66 -13.61 -3.92 -1.57
C LEU A 66 -13.52 -3.94 -0.04
N GLU A 67 -14.64 -3.80 0.65
CA GLU A 67 -14.71 -3.93 2.11
C GLU A 67 -14.37 -5.36 2.55
N GLN A 68 -14.93 -6.37 1.88
CA GLN A 68 -14.61 -7.78 2.12
C GLN A 68 -13.14 -8.06 1.84
N LEU A 69 -12.61 -7.54 0.73
CA LEU A 69 -11.19 -7.65 0.40
C LEU A 69 -10.31 -7.04 1.50
N ALA A 70 -10.62 -5.82 1.94
CA ALA A 70 -9.88 -5.16 3.01
C ALA A 70 -9.87 -5.98 4.29
N SER A 71 -11.00 -6.59 4.66
CA SER A 71 -11.07 -7.48 5.83
C SER A 71 -10.18 -8.71 5.70
N VAL A 72 -10.18 -9.37 4.53
CA VAL A 72 -9.35 -10.56 4.28
C VAL A 72 -7.87 -10.18 4.33
N LEU A 73 -7.46 -9.14 3.60
CA LEU A 73 -6.08 -8.68 3.53
C LEU A 73 -5.56 -8.26 4.91
N ARG A 74 -6.36 -7.51 5.68
CA ARG A 74 -6.02 -7.12 7.06
C ARG A 74 -5.76 -8.33 7.93
N GLY A 75 -6.67 -9.31 7.92
CA GLY A 75 -6.53 -10.53 8.72
C GLY A 75 -5.27 -11.33 8.35
N THR A 76 -5.02 -11.51 7.05
CA THR A 76 -3.83 -12.19 6.54
C THR A 76 -2.55 -11.46 6.96
N MET A 77 -2.48 -10.14 6.78
CA MET A 77 -1.30 -9.35 7.12
C MET A 77 -1.06 -9.30 8.62
N HIS A 78 -2.08 -9.06 9.45
CA HIS A 78 -1.93 -9.01 10.90
C HIS A 78 -1.43 -10.35 11.47
N MET A 79 -1.91 -11.47 10.93
CA MET A 79 -1.41 -12.78 11.31
C MET A 79 0.06 -12.95 10.93
N LEU A 80 0.42 -12.61 9.69
CA LEU A 80 1.79 -12.72 9.20
C LEU A 80 2.76 -11.83 9.99
N LEU A 81 2.39 -10.58 10.26
CA LEU A 81 3.21 -9.62 11.01
C LEU A 81 3.54 -10.12 12.42
N ARG A 82 2.56 -10.70 13.14
CA ARG A 82 2.82 -11.34 14.44
C ARG A 82 3.81 -12.49 14.31
N GLN A 83 3.64 -13.35 13.31
CA GLN A 83 4.55 -14.47 13.08
C GLN A 83 5.97 -14.02 12.71
N LEU A 84 6.09 -12.94 11.94
CA LEU A 84 7.37 -12.44 11.44
C LEU A 84 8.16 -11.61 12.45
N LEU A 85 7.49 -10.90 13.35
CA LEU A 85 8.11 -9.87 14.21
C LEU A 85 8.13 -10.22 15.70
N SER A 86 7.13 -10.93 16.24
CA SER A 86 6.94 -11.08 17.70
C SER A 86 8.06 -11.80 18.46
N LYS A 87 8.99 -12.47 17.76
CA LYS A 87 10.11 -13.21 18.37
C LYS A 87 11.49 -12.75 17.90
N ARG A 88 11.54 -11.61 17.20
CA ARG A 88 12.80 -11.09 16.66
C ARG A 88 13.54 -10.25 17.68
N SER A 89 14.86 -10.31 17.60
CA SER A 89 15.74 -9.41 18.34
C SER A 89 15.64 -7.98 17.81
N ASN A 90 16.03 -7.00 18.62
CA ASN A 90 16.02 -5.59 18.20
C ASN A 90 16.83 -5.37 16.92
N SER A 91 18.02 -5.99 16.78
CA SER A 91 18.86 -5.87 15.58
C SER A 91 18.21 -6.43 14.31
N GLU A 92 17.38 -7.47 14.44
CA GLU A 92 16.61 -8.00 13.31
C GLU A 92 15.42 -7.09 12.95
N LEU A 93 14.82 -6.43 13.95
CA LEU A 93 13.73 -5.49 13.76
C LEU A 93 14.19 -4.19 13.08
N GLU A 94 15.46 -3.78 13.24
CA GLU A 94 16.00 -2.59 12.57
C GLU A 94 15.83 -2.65 11.04
N LYS A 95 16.04 -3.83 10.44
CA LYS A 95 15.82 -4.04 9.00
C LYS A 95 14.37 -3.77 8.59
N ALA A 96 13.42 -4.13 9.45
CA ALA A 96 11.99 -3.90 9.23
C ALA A 96 11.67 -2.40 9.28
N ALA A 97 12.22 -1.67 10.26
CA ALA A 97 12.02 -0.23 10.35
C ALA A 97 12.74 0.52 9.23
N MET A 98 13.93 0.10 8.81
CA MET A 98 14.60 0.68 7.64
C MET A 98 13.78 0.51 6.36
N TYR A 99 13.13 -0.65 6.19
CA TYR A 99 12.19 -0.84 5.10
C TYR A 99 11.06 0.20 5.15
N VAL A 100 10.42 0.39 6.30
CA VAL A 100 9.32 1.36 6.44
C VAL A 100 9.82 2.80 6.25
N HIS A 101 11.00 3.12 6.77
CA HIS A 101 11.69 4.39 6.59
C HIS A 101 11.87 4.73 5.11
N ALA A 102 12.28 3.77 4.29
CA ALA A 102 12.51 3.97 2.86
C ALA A 102 11.24 4.35 2.08
N ARG A 103 10.04 4.06 2.63
CA ARG A 103 8.74 4.46 2.06
C ARG A 103 8.23 5.78 2.60
N ARG A 104 8.87 6.33 3.62
CA ARG A 104 8.50 7.63 4.18
C ARG A 104 8.89 8.74 3.21
N ARG A 105 7.99 9.68 2.98
CA ARG A 105 8.23 10.93 2.25
C ARG A 105 7.64 12.09 3.04
N TYR A 106 8.01 13.30 2.66
CA TYR A 106 7.52 14.54 3.27
C TYR A 106 6.95 15.49 2.23
N ARG A 107 5.86 16.17 2.59
CA ARG A 107 5.29 17.29 1.84
C ARG A 107 4.74 18.30 2.83
N ASN A 108 5.23 19.54 2.78
CA ASN A 108 4.79 20.62 3.68
C ASN A 108 4.83 20.26 5.19
N GLY A 109 5.80 19.44 5.61
CA GLY A 109 5.94 18.97 6.99
C GLY A 109 5.10 17.74 7.34
N ASP A 110 4.16 17.34 6.49
CA ASP A 110 3.38 16.13 6.67
C ASP A 110 4.15 14.88 6.21
N VAL A 111 3.97 13.78 6.94
CA VAL A 111 4.52 12.46 6.59
C VAL A 111 3.62 11.77 5.58
N TYR A 112 4.23 11.25 4.52
CA TYR A 112 3.58 10.46 3.48
C TYR A 112 4.18 9.05 3.44
N ILE A 113 3.35 8.07 3.12
CA ILE A 113 3.78 6.74 2.70
C ILE A 113 3.77 6.72 1.19
N ALA A 114 4.89 6.33 0.58
CA ALA A 114 5.07 6.32 -0.86
C ALA A 114 5.72 5.02 -1.33
N ILE A 115 5.20 4.46 -2.41
CA ILE A 115 5.86 3.42 -3.19
C ILE A 115 6.18 3.94 -4.59
N PRO A 116 7.32 3.56 -5.18
CA PRO A 116 7.64 3.96 -6.54
C PRO A 116 6.64 3.35 -7.52
N ILE A 117 6.29 4.11 -8.55
CA ILE A 117 5.46 3.67 -9.66
C ILE A 117 6.30 3.72 -10.94
N PRO A 118 6.35 2.63 -11.73
CA PRO A 118 7.03 2.65 -13.02
C PRO A 118 6.39 3.68 -13.97
N ASP A 119 7.22 4.37 -14.76
CA ASP A 119 6.75 5.37 -15.73
C ASP A 119 5.71 4.80 -16.70
N SER A 120 5.86 3.53 -17.08
CA SER A 120 4.89 2.82 -17.92
C SER A 120 3.52 2.68 -17.26
N LEU A 121 3.48 2.38 -15.95
CA LEU A 121 2.23 2.29 -15.20
C LEU A 121 1.59 3.67 -14.99
N ARG A 122 2.40 4.70 -14.72
CA ARG A 122 1.91 6.08 -14.64
C ARG A 122 1.27 6.53 -15.96
N THR A 123 1.98 6.32 -17.07
CA THR A 123 1.50 6.68 -18.41
C THR A 123 0.21 5.91 -18.75
N HIS A 124 0.12 4.65 -18.34
CA HIS A 124 -1.09 3.85 -18.54
C HIS A 124 -2.29 4.41 -17.76
N PHE A 125 -2.10 4.78 -16.49
CA PHE A 125 -3.13 5.46 -15.71
C PHE A 125 -3.55 6.79 -16.34
N GLU A 126 -2.60 7.66 -16.71
CA GLU A 126 -2.90 8.96 -17.35
C GLU A 126 -3.74 8.79 -18.62
N THR A 127 -3.41 7.79 -19.44
CA THR A 127 -4.14 7.48 -20.67
C THR A 127 -5.58 7.06 -20.35
N VAL A 128 -5.75 6.12 -19.42
CA VAL A 128 -7.08 5.61 -19.03
C VAL A 128 -7.93 6.70 -18.37
N PHE A 129 -7.34 7.52 -17.50
CA PHE A 129 -8.05 8.60 -16.81
C PHE A 129 -8.51 9.67 -17.80
N THR A 130 -7.68 10.05 -18.77
CA THR A 130 -8.07 10.97 -19.85
C THR A 130 -9.29 10.47 -20.63
N GLU A 131 -9.35 9.16 -20.89
CA GLU A 131 -10.49 8.56 -21.58
C GLU A 131 -11.76 8.54 -20.71
N ILE A 132 -11.62 8.27 -19.41
CA ILE A 132 -12.71 8.33 -18.44
C ILE A 132 -13.25 9.77 -18.36
N ASP A 133 -12.40 10.78 -18.22
CA ASP A 133 -12.77 12.20 -18.18
C ASP A 133 -13.56 12.64 -19.42
N ALA A 134 -13.20 12.07 -20.57
CA ALA A 134 -13.86 12.35 -21.84
C ALA A 134 -15.20 11.57 -22.02
N GLY A 135 -15.71 10.93 -20.97
CA GLY A 135 -16.98 10.19 -20.98
C GLY A 135 -16.87 8.80 -21.62
N ARG A 136 -15.66 8.29 -21.87
CA ARG A 136 -15.40 7.00 -22.53
C ARG A 136 -14.96 5.92 -21.55
N GLY A 137 -15.37 5.99 -20.29
CA GLY A 137 -14.99 5.03 -19.26
C GLY A 137 -15.51 3.63 -19.55
N GLU A 138 -16.74 3.49 -20.07
CA GLU A 138 -17.31 2.17 -20.37
C GLU A 138 -16.51 1.39 -21.41
N SER A 139 -16.03 2.06 -22.47
CA SER A 139 -15.19 1.47 -23.51
C SER A 139 -13.75 1.23 -23.04
N ASN A 140 -13.31 1.89 -21.98
CA ASN A 140 -11.96 1.78 -21.41
C ASN A 140 -11.89 0.91 -20.13
N ARG A 141 -12.97 0.21 -19.77
CA ARG A 141 -13.00 -0.67 -18.58
C ARG A 141 -11.89 -1.73 -18.60
N GLU A 142 -11.57 -2.29 -19.77
CA GLU A 142 -10.51 -3.31 -19.86
C GLU A 142 -9.12 -2.72 -19.63
N GLU A 143 -8.83 -1.56 -20.24
CA GLU A 143 -7.56 -0.85 -20.00
C GLU A 143 -7.43 -0.43 -18.52
N LEU A 144 -8.51 0.07 -17.91
CA LEU A 144 -8.52 0.35 -16.47
C LEU A 144 -8.24 -0.91 -15.64
N ARG A 145 -8.86 -2.05 -15.99
CA ARG A 145 -8.65 -3.33 -15.30
C ARG A 145 -7.20 -3.80 -15.43
N LEU A 146 -6.57 -3.58 -16.59
CA LEU A 146 -5.16 -3.91 -16.83
C LEU A 146 -4.23 -2.99 -16.04
N ALA A 147 -4.44 -1.68 -16.06
CA ALA A 147 -3.67 -0.70 -15.27
C ALA A 147 -3.77 -1.01 -13.77
N MET A 148 -4.98 -1.29 -13.28
CA MET A 148 -5.20 -1.69 -11.89
C MET A 148 -4.55 -3.02 -11.53
N SER A 149 -4.51 -3.98 -12.45
CA SER A 149 -3.80 -5.24 -12.23
C SER A 149 -2.29 -5.02 -12.12
N GLN A 150 -1.71 -4.19 -12.99
CA GLN A 150 -0.31 -3.80 -12.91
C GLN A 150 0.01 -3.07 -11.59
N PHE A 151 -0.91 -2.22 -11.12
CA PHE A 151 -0.79 -1.58 -9.82
C PHE A 151 -0.86 -2.57 -8.65
N VAL A 152 -1.76 -3.55 -8.69
CA VAL A 152 -1.81 -4.63 -7.69
C VAL A 152 -0.47 -5.34 -7.59
N ASP A 153 0.12 -5.72 -8.73
CA ASP A 153 1.42 -6.38 -8.76
C ASP A 153 2.51 -5.47 -8.17
N GLN A 154 2.55 -4.20 -8.59
CA GLN A 154 3.51 -3.21 -8.08
C GLN A 154 3.36 -2.98 -6.57
N ALA A 155 2.12 -2.90 -6.07
CA ALA A 155 1.81 -2.71 -4.67
C ALA A 155 2.18 -3.94 -3.83
N VAL A 156 1.89 -5.16 -4.32
CA VAL A 156 2.32 -6.41 -3.65
C VAL A 156 3.84 -6.48 -3.59
N THR A 157 4.54 -6.18 -4.68
CA THR A 157 6.01 -6.16 -4.65
C THR A 157 6.53 -5.13 -3.66
N SER A 158 6.04 -3.89 -3.73
CA SER A 158 6.56 -2.78 -2.93
C SER A 158 6.24 -2.91 -1.45
N TYR A 159 5.00 -3.28 -1.10
CA TYR A 159 4.51 -3.35 0.29
C TYR A 159 4.77 -4.71 0.96
N PHE A 160 4.81 -5.79 0.20
CA PHE A 160 4.90 -7.15 0.76
C PHE A 160 6.26 -7.79 0.48
N ASP A 161 6.63 -7.95 -0.80
CA ASP A 161 7.80 -8.76 -1.17
C ASP A 161 9.08 -8.14 -0.63
N GLU A 162 9.24 -6.83 -0.78
CA GLU A 162 10.41 -6.10 -0.27
C GLU A 162 10.48 -6.10 1.26
N PHE A 163 9.33 -6.04 1.97
CA PHE A 163 9.28 -6.12 3.43
C PHE A 163 9.73 -7.50 3.92
N VAL A 164 9.15 -8.55 3.34
CA VAL A 164 9.49 -9.94 3.67
C VAL A 164 10.96 -10.22 3.35
N ALA A 165 11.47 -9.71 2.23
CA ALA A 165 12.88 -9.83 1.87
C ALA A 165 13.81 -9.16 2.90
N ALA A 166 13.47 -7.96 3.38
CA ALA A 166 14.24 -7.25 4.41
C ALA A 166 14.36 -8.07 5.71
N LEU A 167 13.33 -8.83 6.05
CA LEU A 167 13.30 -9.68 7.25
C LEU A 167 14.06 -11.00 7.11
N GLN A 168 14.41 -11.42 5.89
CA GLN A 168 15.12 -12.69 5.63
C GLN A 168 14.54 -13.89 6.42
N PRO A 169 13.24 -14.19 6.30
CA PRO A 169 12.61 -15.24 7.10
C PRO A 169 13.22 -16.61 6.80
N GLY A 170 13.38 -17.43 7.83
CA GLY A 170 13.69 -18.84 7.66
C GLY A 170 12.59 -19.58 6.90
N PHE A 171 12.90 -20.79 6.42
CA PHE A 171 12.06 -21.57 5.49
C PHE A 171 10.56 -21.65 5.84
N ILE A 172 10.21 -21.87 7.12
CA ILE A 172 8.82 -21.99 7.57
C ILE A 172 8.07 -20.66 7.42
N LEU A 173 8.66 -19.58 7.91
CA LEU A 173 8.08 -18.24 7.81
C LEU A 173 8.07 -17.74 6.36
N GLY A 174 9.06 -18.14 5.55
CA GLY A 174 9.08 -17.89 4.11
C GLY A 174 7.90 -18.56 3.38
N LYS A 175 7.56 -19.81 3.73
CA LYS A 175 6.35 -20.47 3.19
C LYS A 175 5.06 -19.78 3.61
N ALA A 176 4.94 -19.40 4.88
CA ALA A 176 3.79 -18.65 5.37
C ALA A 176 3.62 -17.31 4.63
N ALA A 177 4.71 -16.57 4.43
CA ALA A 177 4.73 -15.35 3.63
C ALA A 177 4.33 -15.62 2.17
N GLY A 178 4.82 -16.69 1.54
CA GLY A 178 4.42 -17.05 0.17
C GLY A 178 2.92 -17.33 0.03
N MET A 179 2.32 -18.02 1.01
CA MET A 179 0.86 -18.24 1.04
C MET A 179 0.09 -16.94 1.22
N ALA A 180 0.53 -16.07 2.15
CA ALA A 180 -0.08 -14.77 2.37
C ALA A 180 -0.03 -13.90 1.10
N ARG A 181 1.13 -13.81 0.46
CA ARG A 181 1.33 -13.11 -0.83
C ARG A 181 0.34 -13.59 -1.88
N ALA A 182 0.21 -14.91 -2.06
CA ALA A 182 -0.68 -15.49 -3.05
C ALA A 182 -2.15 -15.18 -2.78
N THR A 183 -2.57 -15.22 -1.51
CA THR A 183 -3.93 -14.83 -1.09
C THR A 183 -4.20 -13.36 -1.37
N ILE A 184 -3.27 -12.46 -1.03
CA ILE A 184 -3.41 -11.01 -1.24
C ILE A 184 -3.51 -10.70 -2.73
N ALA A 185 -2.55 -11.15 -3.54
CA ALA A 185 -2.53 -10.87 -4.97
C ALA A 185 -3.79 -11.42 -5.68
N LYS A 186 -4.14 -12.69 -5.44
CA LYS A 186 -5.35 -13.28 -6.03
C LYS A 186 -6.63 -12.58 -5.60
N GLY A 187 -6.74 -12.22 -4.32
CA GLY A 187 -7.90 -11.49 -3.80
C GLY A 187 -8.05 -10.14 -4.47
N ALA A 188 -6.96 -9.38 -4.60
CA ALA A 188 -6.96 -8.07 -5.23
C ALA A 188 -7.32 -8.13 -6.73
N HIS A 189 -6.70 -9.02 -7.51
CA HIS A 189 -7.08 -9.19 -8.92
C HIS A 189 -8.53 -9.66 -9.08
N ALA A 190 -8.99 -10.59 -8.25
CA ALA A 190 -10.37 -11.07 -8.31
C ALA A 190 -11.37 -9.94 -8.01
N ALA A 191 -11.07 -9.07 -7.06
CA ALA A 191 -11.90 -7.90 -6.77
C ALA A 191 -11.97 -6.94 -7.96
N MET A 192 -10.83 -6.62 -8.58
CA MET A 192 -10.80 -5.74 -9.77
C MET A 192 -11.58 -6.34 -10.94
N ASN A 193 -11.35 -7.62 -11.25
CA ASN A 193 -12.04 -8.34 -12.32
C ASN A 193 -13.55 -8.43 -12.09
N LYS A 194 -13.99 -8.48 -10.84
CA LYS A 194 -15.42 -8.54 -10.49
C LYS A 194 -16.07 -7.16 -10.46
N MET A 195 -15.37 -6.14 -10.01
CA MET A 195 -15.94 -4.82 -9.77
C MET A 195 -15.95 -3.93 -11.02
N ILE A 196 -14.80 -3.79 -11.70
CA ILE A 196 -14.60 -2.82 -12.79
C ILE A 196 -15.61 -2.98 -13.94
N PRO A 197 -15.96 -4.20 -14.40
CA PRO A 197 -16.94 -4.39 -15.47
C PRO A 197 -18.34 -3.81 -15.17
N HIS A 198 -18.66 -3.59 -13.90
CA HIS A 198 -19.98 -3.15 -13.45
C HIS A 198 -20.03 -1.71 -12.96
N LEU A 199 -18.90 -1.00 -12.95
CA LEU A 199 -18.87 0.42 -12.56
C LEU A 199 -19.53 1.29 -13.61
N THR A 200 -20.43 2.16 -13.18
CA THR A 200 -20.99 3.24 -14.00
C THR A 200 -19.93 4.26 -14.39
N GLN A 201 -20.19 5.09 -15.39
CA GLN A 201 -19.29 6.20 -15.76
C GLN A 201 -18.96 7.12 -14.57
N ALA A 202 -19.93 7.41 -13.70
CA ALA A 202 -19.70 8.25 -12.53
C ALA A 202 -18.80 7.56 -11.49
N GLU A 203 -18.96 6.25 -11.27
CA GLU A 203 -18.08 5.49 -10.37
C GLU A 203 -16.67 5.34 -10.94
N LEU A 204 -16.54 5.15 -12.26
CA LEU A 204 -15.25 5.14 -12.95
C LEU A 204 -14.52 6.48 -12.80
N GLN A 205 -15.24 7.60 -12.93
CA GLN A 205 -14.69 8.93 -12.69
C GLN A 205 -14.21 9.08 -11.25
N GLY A 206 -15.04 8.73 -10.27
CA GLY A 206 -14.66 8.81 -8.85
C GLY A 206 -13.45 7.95 -8.50
N MET A 207 -13.27 6.81 -9.18
CA MET A 207 -12.08 5.98 -9.07
C MET A 207 -10.84 6.64 -9.69
N ALA A 208 -10.97 7.19 -10.90
CA ALA A 208 -9.88 7.87 -11.61
C ALA A 208 -9.40 9.10 -10.82
N ASP A 209 -10.32 9.98 -10.44
CA ASP A 209 -10.03 11.20 -9.66
C ASP A 209 -9.33 10.87 -8.35
N TYR A 210 -9.74 9.79 -7.68
CA TYR A 210 -9.13 9.36 -6.43
C TYR A 210 -7.72 8.83 -6.62
N PHE A 211 -7.49 7.98 -7.63
CA PHE A 211 -6.17 7.44 -7.89
C PHE A 211 -5.19 8.51 -8.39
N ASP A 212 -5.65 9.43 -9.23
CA ASP A 212 -4.82 10.52 -9.75
C ASP A 212 -4.25 11.40 -8.63
N GLN A 213 -5.07 11.71 -7.61
CA GLN A 213 -4.62 12.46 -6.42
C GLN A 213 -3.52 11.76 -5.61
N LEU A 214 -3.39 10.43 -5.76
CA LEU A 214 -2.37 9.62 -5.08
C LEU A 214 -1.11 9.45 -5.94
N LEU A 215 -1.14 9.81 -7.22
CA LEU A 215 0.01 9.78 -8.12
C LEU A 215 0.80 11.09 -8.01
N LEU A 216 1.85 11.07 -7.19
CA LEU A 216 2.72 12.22 -6.96
C LEU A 216 4.09 12.02 -7.62
N SER A 217 4.81 13.12 -7.88
CA SER A 217 6.14 13.10 -8.48
C SER A 217 7.15 13.87 -7.64
N ASP A 218 8.45 13.63 -7.82
CA ASP A 218 9.45 14.57 -7.32
C ASP A 218 9.34 15.92 -8.07
N PRO A 219 9.38 17.08 -7.39
CA PRO A 219 9.67 17.30 -5.97
C PRO A 219 8.43 17.47 -5.06
N GLU A 220 7.23 17.07 -5.49
CA GLU A 220 6.00 17.23 -4.71
C GLU A 220 6.04 16.48 -3.37
N ILE A 221 6.80 15.39 -3.33
CA ILE A 221 7.14 14.66 -2.12
C ILE A 221 8.65 14.39 -2.10
N THR A 222 9.30 14.50 -0.96
CA THR A 222 10.76 14.28 -0.87
C THR A 222 11.13 13.29 0.23
N LEU A 223 12.24 12.59 0.05
CA LEU A 223 12.96 12.01 1.19
C LEU A 223 13.48 13.15 2.06
N LYS A 224 13.40 13.00 3.37
CA LYS A 224 14.19 13.87 4.26
C LYS A 224 15.65 13.40 4.14
N PRO A 225 16.62 14.31 3.96
CA PRO A 225 18.03 13.96 4.00
C PRO A 225 18.43 13.38 5.36
#